data_AF-A0A9P6E1Y7-F1
#
_entry.id   AF-A0A9P6E1Y7-F1
#
_cell.length_a   1.000
_cell.length_b   1.000
_cell.length_c   1.000
_cell.angle_alpha   90.00
_cell.angle_beta   90.00
_cell.angle_gamma   90.00
#
_symmetry.space_group_name_H-M   'P 1'
#
loop_
_entity.id
_entity.type
_entity.pdbx_description
1 polymer ?
#
loop_
_entity_poly.entity_id
_entity_poly.type
_entity_poly.pdbx_seq_one_letter_code
_entity_poly.pdbx_strand_id
1 'polypeptide(L)'
;QLSGPLLDEEHETTQQSLYEFQKGHFATGQCDGWKDISKNHLIAFLVTAANQICITHVRDVSAEAKTANNLLQLILNEKDYIEGMLGMKLIGWVSDAGGDS
;
A
#
# COMPACT_ATOMS: atom_id res chain seq x y z
N GLN A 1 -2.03 -16.34 -26.11
CA GLN A 1 -2.43 -15.88 -24.76
C GLN A 1 -2.78 -14.40 -24.90
N LEU A 2 -4.06 -14.06 -25.13
CA LEU A 2 -4.50 -12.68 -25.41
C LEU A 2 -5.00 -11.94 -24.15
N SER A 3 -5.13 -12.64 -23.03
CA SER A 3 -5.76 -12.11 -21.81
C SER A 3 -4.85 -11.21 -20.98
N GLY A 4 -3.52 -11.32 -21.10
CA GLY A 4 -2.58 -10.52 -20.31
C GLY A 4 -2.78 -9.02 -20.52
N PRO A 5 -2.61 -8.50 -21.75
CA PRO A 5 -2.74 -7.07 -22.03
C PRO A 5 -4.12 -6.48 -21.66
N LEU A 6 -5.18 -7.24 -21.85
CA LEU A 6 -6.54 -6.81 -21.48
C LEU A 6 -6.70 -6.72 -19.96
N LEU A 7 -6.16 -7.69 -19.21
CA LEU A 7 -6.21 -7.65 -17.74
C LEU A 7 -5.37 -6.51 -17.19
N ASP A 8 -4.22 -6.22 -17.81
CA ASP A 8 -3.36 -5.09 -17.41
C ASP A 8 -4.07 -3.75 -17.65
N GLU A 9 -4.74 -3.58 -18.81
CA GLU A 9 -5.51 -2.37 -19.14
C GLU A 9 -6.70 -2.15 -18.19
N GLU A 10 -7.47 -3.20 -17.90
CA GLU A 10 -8.60 -3.13 -16.97
C GLU A 10 -8.13 -2.85 -15.53
N HIS A 11 -6.98 -3.42 -15.13
CA HIS A 11 -6.35 -3.14 -13.84
C HIS A 11 -5.96 -1.66 -13.73
N GLU A 12 -5.24 -1.13 -14.72
CA GLU A 12 -4.84 0.29 -14.75
C GLU A 12 -6.06 1.23 -14.72
N THR A 13 -7.07 0.94 -15.53
CA THR A 13 -8.30 1.75 -15.62
C THR A 13 -9.07 1.76 -14.30
N THR A 14 -9.24 0.58 -13.69
CA THR A 14 -9.94 0.44 -12.41
C THR A 14 -9.18 1.16 -11.30
N GLN A 15 -7.86 0.98 -11.25
CA GLN A 15 -7.01 1.60 -10.22
C GLN A 15 -7.01 3.13 -10.35
N GLN A 16 -6.88 3.67 -11.57
CA GLN A 16 -6.94 5.12 -11.80
C GLN A 16 -8.30 5.71 -11.42
N SER A 17 -9.40 5.02 -11.79
CA SER A 17 -10.75 5.45 -11.44
C SER A 17 -10.95 5.52 -9.92
N LEU A 18 -10.38 4.55 -9.19
CA LEU A 18 -10.43 4.51 -7.74
C LEU A 18 -9.64 5.66 -7.10
N TYR A 19 -8.43 5.95 -7.60
CA TYR A 19 -7.61 7.05 -7.10
C TYR A 19 -8.25 8.41 -7.36
N GLU A 20 -8.80 8.65 -8.54
CA GLU A 20 -9.50 9.90 -8.84
C GLU A 20 -10.76 10.07 -7.98
N PHE A 21 -11.50 8.98 -7.70
CA PHE A 21 -12.64 9.03 -6.78
C PHE A 21 -12.22 9.38 -5.34
N GLN A 22 -11.07 8.87 -4.90
CA GLN A 22 -10.56 9.07 -3.53
C GLN A 22 -9.82 10.40 -3.34
N LYS A 23 -9.39 11.06 -4.43
CA LYS A 23 -8.67 12.33 -4.41
C LYS A 23 -9.40 13.41 -3.60
N GLY A 24 -8.65 14.17 -2.80
CA GLY A 24 -9.16 15.22 -1.92
C GLY A 24 -9.88 14.72 -0.66
N HIS A 25 -10.12 13.42 -0.50
CA HIS A 25 -10.74 12.87 0.70
C HIS A 25 -9.70 12.64 1.82
N PHE A 26 -10.21 12.57 3.05
CA PHE A 26 -9.43 12.06 4.18
C PHE A 26 -9.25 10.55 4.06
N ALA A 27 -8.05 10.10 4.39
CA ALA A 27 -7.64 8.72 4.22
C ALA A 27 -7.00 8.16 5.49
N THR A 28 -7.19 6.87 5.73
CA THR A 28 -6.41 6.10 6.69
C THR A 28 -5.52 5.12 5.94
N GLY A 29 -4.23 5.12 6.26
CA GLY A 29 -3.28 4.16 5.72
C GLY A 29 -3.21 2.92 6.61
N GLN A 30 -2.95 1.78 6.00
CA GLN A 30 -2.78 0.52 6.71
C GLN A 30 -1.62 -0.25 6.09
N CYS A 31 -0.89 -1.02 6.89
CA CYS A 31 0.05 -2.00 6.37
C CYS A 31 0.02 -3.30 7.15
N ASP A 32 0.28 -4.39 6.43
CA ASP A 32 0.36 -5.75 6.98
C ASP A 32 1.54 -6.51 6.35
N GLY A 33 2.25 -7.26 7.19
CA GLY A 33 3.42 -8.03 6.80
C GLY A 33 3.16 -9.53 6.80
N TRP A 34 3.56 -10.24 5.75
CA TRP A 34 3.52 -11.70 5.72
C TRP A 34 4.79 -12.32 5.15
N LYS A 35 4.94 -13.63 5.35
CA LYS A 35 5.95 -14.43 4.66
C LYS A 35 5.29 -15.22 3.54
N ASP A 36 5.85 -15.17 2.34
CA ASP A 36 5.41 -16.03 1.26
C ASP A 36 5.87 -17.50 1.44
N ILE A 37 5.54 -18.35 0.48
CA ILE A 37 5.95 -19.77 0.47
C ILE A 37 7.47 -19.94 0.44
N SER A 38 8.19 -18.99 -0.13
CA SER A 38 9.65 -18.95 -0.26
C SER A 38 10.34 -18.29 0.94
N LYS A 39 9.57 -17.89 1.97
CA LYS A 39 10.02 -17.14 3.16
C LYS A 39 10.49 -15.72 2.87
N ASN A 40 10.13 -15.18 1.71
CA ASN A 40 10.30 -13.75 1.45
C ASN A 40 9.37 -12.98 2.37
N HIS A 41 9.88 -11.90 2.95
CA HIS A 41 9.10 -11.01 3.79
C HIS A 41 8.51 -9.90 2.93
N LEU A 42 7.18 -9.89 2.84
CA LEU A 42 6.44 -8.92 2.05
C LEU A 42 5.64 -8.00 2.98
N ILE A 43 5.51 -6.75 2.60
CA ILE A 43 4.64 -5.77 3.28
C ILE A 43 3.70 -5.18 2.25
N ALA A 44 2.39 -5.31 2.48
CA ALA A 44 1.37 -4.61 1.71
C ALA A 44 1.01 -3.30 2.38
N PHE A 45 0.81 -2.28 1.56
CA PHE A 45 0.31 -0.98 1.93
C PHE A 45 -1.06 -0.78 1.32
N LEU A 46 -2.01 -0.34 2.14
CA LEU A 46 -3.37 -0.06 1.73
C LEU A 46 -3.78 1.33 2.18
N VAL A 47 -4.63 1.98 1.38
CA VAL A 47 -5.26 3.23 1.72
C VAL A 47 -6.78 3.06 1.69
N THR A 48 -7.45 3.58 2.71
CA THR A 48 -8.90 3.65 2.76
C THR A 48 -9.33 5.11 2.72
N ALA A 49 -10.09 5.49 1.69
CA ALA A 49 -10.67 6.83 1.53
C ALA A 49 -12.04 6.71 0.87
N ALA A 50 -12.98 7.61 1.22
CA ALA A 50 -14.34 7.60 0.68
C ALA A 50 -15.04 6.21 0.76
N ASN A 51 -14.81 5.47 1.86
CA ASN A 51 -15.30 4.10 2.09
C ASN A 51 -14.84 3.06 1.05
N GLN A 52 -13.74 3.32 0.36
CA GLN A 52 -13.12 2.42 -0.60
C GLN A 52 -11.69 2.11 -0.17
N ILE A 53 -11.26 0.86 -0.38
CA ILE A 53 -9.92 0.37 -0.04
C ILE A 53 -9.15 0.13 -1.34
N CYS A 54 -7.90 0.58 -1.39
CA CYS A 54 -6.97 0.28 -2.48
C CYS A 54 -5.64 -0.22 -1.92
N ILE A 55 -5.03 -1.21 -2.59
CA ILE A 55 -3.63 -1.58 -2.36
C ILE A 55 -2.78 -0.61 -3.18
N THR A 56 -1.87 0.09 -2.52
CA THR A 56 -0.97 1.04 -3.19
C THR A 56 0.33 0.37 -3.60
N HIS A 57 0.94 -0.40 -2.69
CA HIS A 57 2.20 -1.10 -2.93
C HIS A 57 2.26 -2.43 -2.18
N VAL A 58 2.98 -3.39 -2.77
CA VAL A 58 3.51 -4.57 -2.07
C VAL A 58 5.01 -4.53 -2.22
N ARG A 59 5.73 -4.47 -1.10
CA ARG A 59 7.19 -4.37 -1.08
C ARG A 59 7.81 -5.67 -0.57
N ASP A 60 8.80 -6.16 -1.30
CA ASP A 60 9.69 -7.22 -0.83
C ASP A 60 10.79 -6.60 0.03
N VAL A 61 10.79 -6.95 1.31
CA VAL A 61 11.73 -6.47 2.33
C VAL A 61 12.57 -7.63 2.87
N SER A 62 12.72 -8.72 2.12
CA SER A 62 13.46 -9.91 2.53
C SER A 62 14.93 -9.65 2.81
N ALA A 63 15.51 -8.65 2.12
CA ALA A 63 16.89 -8.22 2.30
C ALA A 63 17.07 -7.22 3.46
N GLU A 64 15.97 -6.72 4.03
CA GLU A 64 15.99 -5.68 5.05
C GLU A 64 15.80 -6.26 6.45
N ALA A 65 16.46 -5.65 7.44
CA ALA A 65 16.22 -6.01 8.83
C ALA A 65 14.79 -5.60 9.24
N LYS A 66 14.08 -6.50 9.92
CA LYS A 66 12.73 -6.25 10.47
C LYS A 66 12.80 -5.35 11.69
N THR A 67 13.05 -4.06 11.47
CA THR A 67 13.11 -3.06 12.54
C THR A 67 11.96 -2.08 12.41
N ALA A 68 11.50 -1.56 13.55
CA ALA A 68 10.49 -0.51 13.58
C ALA A 68 10.93 0.74 12.79
N ASN A 69 12.23 1.05 12.77
CA ASN A 69 12.78 2.17 12.01
C ASN A 69 12.65 1.96 10.51
N ASN A 70 12.95 0.76 10.00
CA ASN A 70 12.81 0.46 8.57
C ASN A 70 11.33 0.51 8.16
N LEU A 71 10.44 -0.09 8.96
CA LEU A 71 9.01 -0.01 8.71
C LEU A 71 8.52 1.45 8.69
N LEU A 72 8.96 2.27 9.65
CA LEU A 72 8.59 3.70 9.70
C LEU A 72 9.04 4.44 8.44
N GLN A 73 10.24 4.18 7.92
CA GLN A 73 10.70 4.79 6.66
C GLN A 73 9.82 4.38 5.47
N LEU A 74 9.42 3.11 5.39
CA LEU A 74 8.49 2.66 4.35
C LEU A 74 7.13 3.35 4.45
N ILE A 75 6.60 3.49 5.67
CA ILE A 75 5.35 4.20 5.94
C ILE A 75 5.44 5.68 5.54
N LEU A 76 6.56 6.35 5.82
CA LEU A 76 6.77 7.75 5.44
C LEU A 76 6.84 7.93 3.91
N ASN A 77 7.54 7.04 3.22
CA ASN A 77 7.56 7.04 1.76
C ASN A 77 6.15 6.82 1.17
N GLU A 78 5.37 5.95 1.81
CA GLU A 78 4.00 5.67 1.40
C GLU A 78 3.07 6.85 1.66
N LYS A 79 3.25 7.56 2.79
CA LYS A 79 2.56 8.81 3.07
C LYS A 79 2.83 9.85 1.99
N ASP A 80 4.09 10.03 1.60
CA ASP A 80 4.47 11.00 0.57
C ASP A 80 3.82 10.66 -0.79
N TYR A 81 3.72 9.37 -1.12
CA TYR A 81 2.98 8.91 -2.29
C TYR A 81 1.48 9.21 -2.20
N ILE A 82 0.83 8.86 -1.09
CA ILE A 82 -0.62 9.05 -0.90
C ILE A 82 -0.99 10.54 -0.92
N GLU A 83 -0.21 11.40 -0.25
CA GLU A 83 -0.51 12.83 -0.17
C GLU A 83 -0.06 13.60 -1.41
N GLY A 84 1.12 13.29 -1.94
CA GLY A 84 1.70 13.99 -3.08
C GLY A 84 1.15 13.50 -4.42
N MET A 85 1.17 12.19 -4.66
CA MET A 85 0.78 11.62 -5.96
C MET A 85 -0.72 11.35 -6.05
N LEU A 86 -1.33 10.79 -5.01
CA LEU A 86 -2.76 10.46 -5.04
C LEU A 86 -3.67 11.62 -4.59
N GLY A 87 -3.09 12.66 -3.98
CA GLY A 87 -3.83 13.86 -3.57
C GLY A 87 -4.85 13.63 -2.47
N MET A 88 -4.67 12.58 -1.66
CA MET A 88 -5.50 12.31 -0.48
C MET A 88 -4.89 12.96 0.77
N LYS A 89 -5.64 13.07 1.86
CA LYS A 89 -5.12 13.58 3.13
C LYS A 89 -5.06 12.49 4.18
N LEU A 90 -3.86 12.03 4.52
CA LEU A 90 -3.67 10.95 5.49
C LEU A 90 -3.90 11.47 6.92
N ILE A 91 -4.88 10.89 7.62
CA ILE A 91 -5.27 11.30 9.00
C ILE A 91 -4.90 10.28 10.08
N GLY A 92 -4.46 9.09 9.68
CA GLY A 92 -4.09 8.03 10.60
C GLY A 92 -3.43 6.86 9.88
N TRP A 93 -2.69 6.07 10.65
CA TRP A 93 -2.02 4.87 10.17
C TRP A 93 -2.26 3.70 11.11
N VAL A 94 -2.49 2.52 10.56
CA VAL A 94 -2.60 1.27 11.31
C VAL A 94 -1.57 0.28 10.77
N SER A 95 -0.67 -0.20 11.60
CA SER A 95 0.17 -1.36 11.27
C SER A 95 -0.18 -2.50 12.22
N ASP A 96 0.03 -3.73 11.77
CA ASP A 96 0.08 -4.85 12.70
C ASP A 96 1.22 -4.61 13.71
N ALA A 97 0.96 -4.97 14.96
CA ALA A 97 1.99 -4.94 16.00
C ALA A 97 2.80 -6.24 15.90
N GLY A 98 3.55 -6.39 14.81
CA GLY A 98 4.51 -7.47 14.60
C GLY A 98 5.76 -7.28 15.45
N GLY A 99 5.60 -7.09 16.76
CA GLY A 99 6.69 -7.23 17.70
C GLY A 99 7.08 -8.69 17.73
N ASP A 100 8.14 -9.07 17.04
CA ASP A 100 8.90 -10.26 17.42
C ASP A 100 9.42 -9.99 18.85
N SER A 101 8.64 -10.40 19.86
CA SER A 101 9.12 -10.56 21.23
C SER A 101 9.91 -11.84 21.35
#